data_AF-M2S5Z2-F1
#
_entry.id   AF-M2S5Z2-F1
#
_cell.length_a   1.000
_cell.length_b   1.000
_cell.length_c   1.000
_cell.angle_alpha   90.00
_cell.angle_beta   90.00
_cell.angle_gamma   90.00
#
_symmetry.space_group_name_H-M   'P 1'
#
loop_
_entity.id
_entity.type
_entity.pdbx_description
1 polymer ?
#
loop_
_entity_poly.entity_id
_entity_poly.type
_entity_poly.pdbx_seq_one_letter_code
_entity_poly.pdbx_strand_id
1 'polypeptide(L)'
;MKRLFKQNLKIIHLKTIIMAANYNRTPVPMRNPEERINDWKEVVVGYTKEDTKTEASRCLGCKKPGCVPTCPAHIDIPGFISELKKEQYTEAVSVILKRLPFPNICGRVCPHYCQGKCVKARRGGELEIMELKRSAITYSTEEDIKIDIAPDTGKKVAVVGSGPAGLAAAYFLRLKGHKVVVYEQKHKLGGMMILCIPPYRLPRDKLDEDIDRIKRLGIEFRTNAKVDDITTLKKEYDAVFVGIGTLKRKVLGIPGEDLIGVEHVIPYLESINTFARKTIGKKVAVVGAGFSAMDAVRVARRLGSEAFIVYRRSENEMPAAPSEVEEAKEEGVTMMTLCNPTKIIGDENGKVKGIECIKMKLGEPDASGRAAPVPIPGSEFVIDCDMVIQAISQGVETECCKDVELSKWQTLQVNDKFQTNVEGIYASGDCVTGPKSIVHAVGDTYVAVEAMHEYLMGKKNEE
;
A
#
# COMPACT_ATOMS: atom_id res chain seq x y z
N MET A 1 -57.33 -1.09 2.10
CA MET A 1 -56.06 -0.48 1.58
C MET A 1 -55.08 -0.02 2.67
N LYS A 2 -55.43 0.89 3.60
CA LYS A 2 -54.46 1.40 4.62
C LYS A 2 -53.81 0.35 5.55
N ARG A 3 -54.48 -0.78 5.81
CA ARG A 3 -53.98 -1.86 6.69
C ARG A 3 -52.93 -2.76 6.00
N LEU A 4 -53.15 -3.09 4.72
CA LEU A 4 -52.20 -3.80 3.86
C LEU A 4 -50.93 -2.97 3.59
N PHE A 5 -51.08 -1.66 3.40
CA PHE A 5 -49.93 -0.75 3.23
C PHE A 5 -49.04 -0.69 4.49
N LYS A 6 -49.64 -0.61 5.69
CA LYS A 6 -48.89 -0.65 6.97
C LYS A 6 -48.25 -2.01 7.27
N GLN A 7 -48.88 -3.12 6.88
CA GLN A 7 -48.29 -4.46 6.98
C GLN A 7 -47.10 -4.64 6.03
N ASN A 8 -47.23 -4.20 4.78
CA ASN A 8 -46.13 -4.23 3.81
C ASN A 8 -44.96 -3.34 4.26
N LEU A 9 -45.22 -2.13 4.79
CA LEU A 9 -44.17 -1.30 5.39
C LEU A 9 -43.49 -1.97 6.59
N LYS A 10 -44.24 -2.63 7.48
CA LYS A 10 -43.67 -3.37 8.61
C LYS A 10 -42.84 -4.57 8.18
N ILE A 11 -43.26 -5.33 7.17
CA ILE A 11 -42.53 -6.49 6.64
C ILE A 11 -41.25 -6.05 5.93
N ILE A 12 -41.31 -4.98 5.14
CA ILE A 12 -40.14 -4.36 4.51
C ILE A 12 -39.17 -3.89 5.59
N HIS A 13 -39.66 -3.15 6.59
CA HIS A 13 -38.83 -2.66 7.70
C HIS A 13 -38.18 -3.79 8.50
N LEU A 14 -38.92 -4.88 8.78
CA LEU A 14 -38.39 -6.04 9.51
C LEU A 14 -37.35 -6.82 8.70
N LYS A 15 -37.57 -7.03 7.39
CA LYS A 15 -36.55 -7.64 6.50
C LYS A 15 -35.30 -6.77 6.39
N THR A 16 -35.45 -5.45 6.28
CA THR A 16 -34.33 -4.50 6.28
C THR A 16 -33.57 -4.52 7.61
N ILE A 17 -34.25 -4.60 8.76
CA ILE A 17 -33.61 -4.71 10.08
C ILE A 17 -32.87 -6.03 10.25
N ILE A 18 -33.44 -7.16 9.80
CA ILE A 18 -32.81 -8.48 9.89
C ILE A 18 -31.55 -8.56 9.00
N MET A 19 -31.60 -8.05 7.76
CA MET A 19 -30.40 -7.93 6.92
C MET A 19 -29.37 -6.94 7.50
N ALA A 20 -29.82 -5.83 8.08
CA ALA A 20 -28.96 -4.86 8.75
C ALA A 20 -28.30 -5.41 10.02
N ALA A 21 -28.94 -6.34 10.74
CA ALA A 21 -28.38 -7.02 11.91
C ALA A 21 -27.51 -8.24 11.55
N ASN A 22 -27.30 -8.55 10.26
CA ASN A 22 -26.43 -9.64 9.87
C ASN A 22 -24.95 -9.32 10.20
N TYR A 23 -24.38 -10.09 11.13
CA TYR A 23 -22.96 -10.00 11.51
C TYR A 23 -22.08 -10.98 10.75
N ASN A 24 -22.65 -12.00 10.09
CA ASN A 24 -21.86 -12.93 9.28
C ASN A 24 -21.38 -12.19 8.04
N ARG A 25 -20.06 -12.10 7.89
CA ARG A 25 -19.39 -11.56 6.70
C ARG A 25 -19.66 -12.49 5.52
N THR A 26 -19.88 -11.92 4.33
CA THR A 26 -19.81 -12.73 3.12
C THR A 26 -18.36 -13.21 2.98
N PRO A 27 -18.08 -14.52 2.86
CA PRO A 27 -16.71 -15.00 2.73
C PRO A 27 -16.09 -14.52 1.42
N VAL A 28 -14.88 -13.95 1.47
CA VAL A 28 -14.15 -13.56 0.27
C VAL A 28 -13.59 -14.81 -0.42
N PRO A 29 -13.98 -15.12 -1.66
CA PRO A 29 -13.50 -16.33 -2.34
C PRO A 29 -11.99 -16.26 -2.61
N MET A 30 -11.27 -17.31 -2.20
CA MET A 30 -9.83 -17.44 -2.38
C MET A 30 -9.49 -18.76 -3.08
N ARG A 31 -8.36 -18.78 -3.80
CA ARG A 31 -7.82 -20.00 -4.38
C ARG A 31 -7.28 -20.93 -3.30
N ASN A 32 -7.36 -22.23 -3.56
CA ASN A 32 -6.79 -23.25 -2.68
C ASN A 32 -5.28 -23.01 -2.46
N PRO A 33 -4.77 -23.00 -1.21
CA PRO A 33 -3.34 -22.83 -0.91
C PRO A 33 -2.41 -23.79 -1.68
N GLU A 34 -2.78 -25.06 -1.82
CA GLU A 34 -1.98 -26.08 -2.52
C GLU A 34 -1.86 -25.81 -4.02
N GLU A 35 -2.86 -25.15 -4.61
CA GLU A 35 -2.85 -24.78 -6.03
C GLU A 35 -2.19 -23.41 -6.26
N ARG A 36 -2.51 -22.42 -5.43
CA ARG A 36 -2.10 -21.00 -5.60
C ARG A 36 -0.60 -20.77 -5.40
N ILE A 37 0.09 -21.72 -4.79
CA ILE A 37 1.54 -21.68 -4.60
C ILE A 37 2.31 -22.05 -5.88
N ASN A 38 1.66 -22.67 -6.86
CA ASN A 38 2.34 -23.16 -8.07
C ASN A 38 2.27 -22.18 -9.26
N ASP A 39 1.68 -20.99 -9.08
CA ASP A 39 1.61 -19.98 -10.13
C ASP A 39 1.56 -18.54 -9.58
N TRP A 40 1.43 -17.57 -10.51
CA TRP A 40 1.43 -16.14 -10.24
C TRP A 40 0.04 -15.50 -10.37
N LYS A 41 -1.03 -16.29 -10.51
CA LYS A 41 -2.39 -15.76 -10.65
C LYS A 41 -2.88 -15.24 -9.31
N GLU A 42 -3.80 -14.28 -9.36
CA GLU A 42 -4.34 -13.62 -8.18
C GLU A 42 -4.87 -14.63 -7.14
N VAL A 43 -4.47 -14.49 -5.88
CA VAL A 43 -4.87 -15.40 -4.79
C VAL A 43 -6.33 -15.24 -4.41
N VAL A 44 -6.77 -13.98 -4.30
CA VAL A 44 -8.15 -13.63 -3.99
C VAL A 44 -8.93 -13.60 -5.30
N VAL A 45 -9.93 -14.47 -5.46
CA VAL A 45 -10.75 -14.53 -6.68
C VAL A 45 -11.69 -13.32 -6.76
N GLY A 46 -12.17 -12.88 -5.60
CA GLY A 46 -13.05 -11.73 -5.46
C GLY A 46 -14.54 -12.09 -5.51
N TYR A 47 -15.39 -11.12 -5.20
CA TYR A 47 -16.84 -11.34 -5.15
C TYR A 47 -17.49 -11.47 -6.51
N THR A 48 -18.53 -12.31 -6.57
CA THR A 48 -19.55 -12.24 -7.62
C THR A 48 -20.41 -10.97 -7.47
N LYS A 49 -21.23 -10.62 -8.48
CA LYS A 49 -22.23 -9.55 -8.34
C LYS A 49 -23.22 -9.82 -7.20
N GLU A 50 -23.59 -11.09 -6.99
CA GLU A 50 -24.49 -11.50 -5.92
C GLU A 50 -23.84 -11.35 -4.54
N ASP A 51 -22.59 -11.81 -4.38
CA ASP A 51 -21.83 -11.63 -3.14
C ASP A 51 -21.64 -10.15 -2.82
N THR A 52 -21.32 -9.35 -3.84
CA THR A 52 -21.17 -7.89 -3.73
C THR A 52 -22.44 -7.25 -3.20
N LYS A 53 -23.60 -7.59 -3.78
CA LYS A 53 -24.90 -7.08 -3.35
C LYS A 53 -25.24 -7.53 -1.93
N THR A 54 -24.95 -8.78 -1.59
CA THR A 54 -25.18 -9.35 -0.26
C THR A 54 -24.35 -8.63 0.80
N GLU A 55 -23.06 -8.48 0.56
CA GLU A 55 -22.13 -7.80 1.47
C GLU A 55 -22.45 -6.30 1.57
N ALA A 56 -22.67 -5.62 0.44
CA ALA A 56 -23.06 -4.21 0.42
C ALA A 56 -24.35 -3.96 1.21
N SER A 57 -25.32 -4.87 1.16
CA SER A 57 -26.59 -4.78 1.89
C SER A 57 -26.42 -4.79 3.41
N ARG A 58 -25.31 -5.30 3.95
CA ARG A 58 -25.00 -5.27 5.38
C ARG A 58 -24.61 -3.88 5.88
N CYS A 59 -24.25 -2.95 4.98
CA CYS A 59 -23.88 -1.59 5.36
C CYS A 59 -25.09 -0.79 5.87
N LEU A 60 -24.96 -0.19 7.05
CA LEU A 60 -26.05 0.53 7.71
C LEU A 60 -26.30 1.95 7.17
N GLY A 61 -25.42 2.49 6.31
CA GLY A 61 -25.51 3.90 5.91
C GLY A 61 -25.42 4.85 7.10
N CYS A 62 -24.42 4.63 7.98
CA CYS A 62 -24.29 5.35 9.24
C CYS A 62 -24.22 6.87 9.02
N LYS A 63 -25.04 7.65 9.75
CA LYS A 63 -24.98 9.12 9.73
C LYS A 63 -23.61 9.69 10.14
N LYS A 64 -22.93 9.00 11.07
CA LYS A 64 -21.56 9.31 11.52
C LYS A 64 -20.68 8.08 11.25
N PRO A 65 -20.21 7.90 10.00
CA PRO A 65 -19.54 6.68 9.59
C PRO A 65 -18.10 6.65 10.12
N GLY A 66 -17.80 5.82 11.12
CA GLY A 66 -16.44 5.67 11.66
C GLY A 66 -15.41 5.18 10.62
N CYS A 67 -15.86 4.52 9.55
CA CYS A 67 -15.01 4.04 8.47
C CYS A 67 -14.38 5.17 7.63
N VAL A 68 -15.05 6.32 7.47
CA VAL A 68 -14.58 7.45 6.65
C VAL A 68 -13.37 8.17 7.28
N PRO A 69 -13.42 8.69 8.53
CA PRO A 69 -12.27 9.37 9.14
C PRO A 69 -11.11 8.42 9.45
N THR A 70 -11.36 7.11 9.49
CA THR A 70 -10.31 6.09 9.70
C THR A 70 -9.61 5.73 8.39
N CYS A 71 -10.25 5.94 7.23
CA CYS A 71 -9.57 5.80 5.95
C CYS A 71 -8.60 6.98 5.79
N PRO A 72 -7.29 6.75 5.61
CA PRO A 72 -6.35 7.87 5.45
C PRO A 72 -6.66 8.76 4.24
N ALA A 73 -7.24 8.18 3.18
CA ALA A 73 -7.71 8.93 2.02
C ALA A 73 -9.09 9.57 2.21
N HIS A 74 -9.79 9.34 3.34
CA HIS A 74 -11.13 9.87 3.62
C HIS A 74 -12.18 9.57 2.52
N ILE A 75 -12.14 8.37 1.96
CA ILE A 75 -13.08 7.94 0.90
C ILE A 75 -14.51 7.93 1.47
N ASP A 76 -15.48 8.37 0.67
CA ASP A 76 -16.91 8.27 0.99
C ASP A 76 -17.40 6.82 0.87
N ILE A 77 -17.08 6.03 1.89
CA ILE A 77 -17.38 4.60 1.96
C ILE A 77 -18.89 4.32 1.93
N PRO A 78 -19.73 4.98 2.76
CA PRO A 78 -21.18 4.79 2.66
C PRO A 78 -21.73 5.17 1.29
N GLY A 79 -21.20 6.24 0.67
CA GLY A 79 -21.61 6.70 -0.65
C GLY A 79 -21.39 5.65 -1.72
N PHE A 80 -20.16 5.14 -1.90
CA PHE A 80 -19.92 4.16 -2.96
C PHE A 80 -20.64 2.83 -2.69
N ILE A 81 -20.74 2.40 -1.42
CA ILE A 81 -21.51 1.18 -1.08
C ILE A 81 -23.01 1.37 -1.37
N SER A 82 -23.54 2.58 -1.21
CA SER A 82 -24.92 2.89 -1.58
C SER A 82 -25.18 2.70 -3.08
N GLU A 83 -24.21 3.01 -3.93
CA GLU A 83 -24.31 2.78 -5.38
C GLU A 83 -24.18 1.28 -5.72
N LEU A 84 -23.30 0.54 -5.02
CA LEU A 84 -23.22 -0.92 -5.16
C LEU A 84 -24.53 -1.64 -4.80
N LYS A 85 -25.27 -1.16 -3.80
CA LYS A 85 -26.60 -1.71 -3.45
C LYS A 85 -27.62 -1.57 -4.60
N LYS A 86 -27.44 -0.56 -5.44
CA LYS A 86 -28.26 -0.28 -6.63
C LYS A 86 -27.66 -0.90 -7.90
N GLU A 87 -26.55 -1.64 -7.76
CA GLU A 87 -25.80 -2.24 -8.87
C GLU A 87 -25.26 -1.19 -9.88
N GLN A 88 -25.03 0.03 -9.39
CA GLN A 88 -24.48 1.17 -10.13
C GLN A 88 -22.96 1.23 -9.91
N TYR A 89 -22.24 0.33 -10.60
CA TYR A 89 -20.81 0.11 -10.35
C TYR A 89 -19.93 1.29 -10.81
N THR A 90 -20.24 1.88 -11.98
CA THR A 90 -19.52 3.04 -12.51
C THR A 90 -19.69 4.28 -11.62
N GLU A 91 -20.88 4.47 -11.06
CA GLU A 91 -21.19 5.54 -10.10
C GLU A 91 -20.44 5.30 -8.78
N ALA A 92 -20.36 4.06 -8.31
CA ALA A 92 -19.56 3.70 -7.14
C ALA A 92 -18.07 4.05 -7.35
N VAL A 93 -17.51 3.72 -8.52
CA VAL A 93 -16.12 4.07 -8.88
C VAL A 93 -15.95 5.58 -8.93
N SER A 94 -16.92 6.31 -9.50
CA SER A 94 -16.90 7.78 -9.55
C SER A 94 -16.84 8.41 -8.15
N VAL A 95 -17.53 7.82 -7.16
CA VAL A 95 -17.43 8.25 -5.75
C VAL A 95 -16.03 7.98 -5.18
N ILE A 96 -15.45 6.81 -5.47
CA ILE A 96 -14.11 6.43 -4.99
C ILE A 96 -13.03 7.38 -5.56
N LEU A 97 -13.09 7.67 -6.86
CA LEU A 97 -12.10 8.47 -7.59
C LEU A 97 -11.95 9.90 -7.08
N LYS A 98 -12.98 10.45 -6.40
CA LYS A 98 -12.89 11.77 -5.74
C LYS A 98 -11.75 11.87 -4.73
N ARG A 99 -11.34 10.75 -4.13
CA ARG A 99 -10.36 10.69 -3.05
C ARG A 99 -9.26 9.65 -3.25
N LEU A 100 -9.43 8.73 -4.21
CA LEU A 100 -8.49 7.63 -4.44
C LEU A 100 -8.38 7.34 -5.94
N PRO A 101 -7.25 7.67 -6.60
CA PRO A 101 -7.06 7.44 -8.03
C PRO A 101 -6.73 5.97 -8.38
N PHE A 102 -6.59 5.09 -7.39
CA PHE A 102 -6.16 3.70 -7.58
C PHE A 102 -7.19 2.66 -7.07
N PRO A 103 -8.42 2.63 -7.62
CA PRO A 103 -9.44 1.69 -7.17
C PRO A 103 -9.04 0.22 -7.35
N ASN A 104 -8.39 -0.16 -8.47
CA ASN A 104 -7.91 -1.53 -8.67
C ASN A 104 -6.83 -1.91 -7.66
N ILE A 105 -5.84 -1.03 -7.45
CA ILE A 105 -4.72 -1.31 -6.56
C ILE A 105 -5.20 -1.37 -5.10
N CYS A 106 -5.87 -0.33 -4.62
CA CYS A 106 -6.34 -0.27 -3.23
C CYS A 106 -7.59 -1.12 -2.95
N GLY A 107 -8.17 -1.77 -3.97
CA GLY A 107 -9.13 -2.87 -3.81
C GLY A 107 -8.46 -4.22 -3.53
N ARG A 108 -7.13 -4.33 -3.71
CA ARG A 108 -6.39 -5.61 -3.58
C ARG A 108 -5.36 -5.62 -2.46
N VAL A 109 -4.69 -4.49 -2.23
CA VAL A 109 -3.52 -4.45 -1.31
C VAL A 109 -3.70 -3.48 -0.14
N CYS A 110 -4.90 -2.92 0.04
CA CYS A 110 -5.13 -1.97 1.12
C CYS A 110 -5.17 -2.68 2.48
N PRO A 111 -4.48 -2.17 3.52
CA PRO A 111 -4.60 -2.72 4.88
C PRO A 111 -5.97 -2.46 5.54
N HIS A 112 -6.92 -1.87 4.80
CA HIS A 112 -8.33 -1.77 5.16
C HIS A 112 -8.63 -1.22 6.57
N TYR A 113 -7.86 -0.23 7.03
CA TYR A 113 -8.03 0.44 8.34
C TYR A 113 -9.48 0.82 8.66
N CYS A 114 -10.23 1.24 7.63
CA CYS A 114 -11.64 1.59 7.71
C CYS A 114 -12.56 0.46 8.25
N GLN A 115 -12.21 -0.81 8.06
CA GLN A 115 -12.98 -1.96 8.54
C GLN A 115 -12.93 -2.06 10.07
N GLY A 116 -11.78 -1.77 10.69
CA GLY A 116 -11.59 -1.84 12.14
C GLY A 116 -12.41 -0.83 12.95
N LYS A 117 -12.93 0.23 12.30
CA LYS A 117 -13.83 1.22 12.91
C LYS A 117 -15.26 1.18 12.36
N CYS A 118 -15.59 0.12 11.62
CA CYS A 118 -16.98 -0.17 11.30
C CYS A 118 -17.79 -0.39 12.59
N VAL A 119 -19.02 0.12 12.65
CA VAL A 119 -19.89 -0.05 13.84
C VAL A 119 -20.18 -1.52 14.15
N LYS A 120 -20.08 -2.41 13.15
CA LYS A 120 -20.24 -3.85 13.32
C LYS A 120 -18.96 -4.59 13.75
N ALA A 121 -17.79 -3.94 13.67
CA ALA A 121 -16.49 -4.55 13.98
C ALA A 121 -16.39 -5.05 15.43
N ARG A 122 -17.07 -4.38 16.38
CA ARG A 122 -17.10 -4.78 17.80
C ARG A 122 -17.65 -6.19 18.05
N ARG A 123 -18.35 -6.77 17.07
CA ARG A 123 -18.90 -8.12 17.11
C ARG A 123 -18.34 -9.00 15.98
N GLY A 124 -17.21 -8.62 15.38
CA GLY A 124 -16.57 -9.34 14.26
C GLY A 124 -17.39 -9.32 12.96
N GLY A 125 -18.33 -8.38 12.82
CA GLY A 125 -19.22 -8.29 11.66
C GLY A 125 -18.96 -7.07 10.80
N GLU A 126 -17.75 -6.53 10.80
CA GLU A 126 -17.34 -5.45 9.89
C GLU A 126 -17.65 -5.76 8.42
N LEU A 127 -17.72 -4.69 7.63
CA LEU A 127 -17.93 -4.79 6.19
C LEU A 127 -16.61 -5.08 5.49
N GLU A 128 -16.64 -5.86 4.42
CA GLU A 128 -15.52 -6.13 3.52
C GLU A 128 -15.32 -4.97 2.54
N ILE A 129 -15.00 -3.80 3.09
CA ILE A 129 -14.90 -2.54 2.37
C ILE A 129 -13.83 -2.62 1.26
N MET A 130 -12.73 -3.32 1.50
CA MET A 130 -11.69 -3.52 0.47
C MET A 130 -12.24 -4.31 -0.72
N GLU A 131 -12.90 -5.44 -0.46
CA GLU A 131 -13.44 -6.28 -1.52
C GLU A 131 -14.60 -5.58 -2.23
N LEU A 132 -15.49 -4.87 -1.53
CA LEU A 132 -16.54 -4.06 -2.17
C LEU A 132 -15.96 -2.99 -3.10
N LYS A 133 -14.82 -2.39 -2.74
CA LYS A 133 -14.11 -1.43 -3.61
C LYS A 133 -13.55 -2.13 -4.85
N ARG A 134 -12.99 -3.35 -4.69
CA ARG A 134 -12.54 -4.18 -5.81
C ARG A 134 -13.70 -4.55 -6.72
N SER A 135 -14.85 -4.95 -6.18
CA SER A 135 -16.05 -5.26 -6.96
C SER A 135 -16.57 -4.06 -7.75
N ALA A 136 -16.50 -2.85 -7.16
CA ALA A 136 -16.90 -1.61 -7.84
C ALA A 136 -16.16 -1.43 -9.17
N ILE A 137 -14.83 -1.53 -9.14
CA ILE A 137 -14.02 -1.37 -10.37
C ILE A 137 -14.07 -2.60 -11.27
N THR A 138 -14.22 -3.80 -10.71
CA THR A 138 -14.29 -5.05 -11.49
C THR A 138 -15.54 -5.12 -12.37
N TYR A 139 -16.65 -4.55 -11.90
CA TYR A 139 -17.93 -4.57 -12.60
C TYR A 139 -18.33 -3.24 -13.25
N SER A 140 -17.50 -2.20 -13.14
CA SER A 140 -17.66 -0.97 -13.90
C SER A 140 -17.17 -1.12 -15.34
N THR A 141 -17.68 -0.27 -16.23
CA THR A 141 -17.14 -0.12 -17.59
C THR A 141 -16.16 1.04 -17.60
N GLU A 142 -14.94 0.79 -18.06
CA GLU A 142 -13.84 1.76 -18.02
C GLU A 142 -14.13 3.03 -18.81
N GLU A 143 -14.75 2.87 -19.99
CA GLU A 143 -15.12 3.95 -20.92
C GLU A 143 -16.23 4.85 -20.38
N ASP A 144 -17.06 4.32 -19.47
CA ASP A 144 -18.17 5.05 -18.87
C ASP A 144 -17.73 5.93 -17.68
N ILE A 145 -16.50 5.72 -17.18
CA ILE A 145 -15.96 6.49 -16.06
C ILE A 145 -15.59 7.89 -16.55
N LYS A 146 -16.39 8.87 -16.15
CA LYS A 146 -16.17 10.29 -16.43
C LYS A 146 -15.39 10.95 -15.29
N ILE A 147 -14.32 11.64 -15.65
CA ILE A 147 -13.49 12.41 -14.73
C ILE A 147 -13.45 13.85 -15.21
N ASP A 148 -14.06 14.74 -14.44
CA ASP A 148 -14.11 16.17 -14.77
C ASP A 148 -12.80 16.85 -14.41
N ILE A 149 -12.29 17.64 -15.36
CA ILE A 149 -11.08 18.47 -15.19
C ILE A 149 -11.54 19.93 -15.16
N ALA A 150 -11.11 20.67 -14.14
CA ALA A 150 -11.35 22.11 -14.06
C ALA A 150 -10.68 22.86 -15.24
N PRO A 151 -11.16 24.08 -15.56
CA PRO A 151 -10.53 24.91 -16.58
C PRO A 151 -9.03 25.13 -16.33
N ASP A 152 -8.26 25.26 -17.41
CA ASP A 152 -6.82 25.46 -17.32
C ASP A 152 -6.46 26.69 -16.48
N THR A 153 -5.60 26.51 -15.49
CA THR A 153 -5.15 27.57 -14.58
C THR A 153 -4.00 28.40 -15.18
N GLY A 154 -3.39 27.92 -16.27
CA GLY A 154 -2.15 28.46 -16.83
C GLY A 154 -0.89 28.10 -16.05
N LYS A 155 -1.01 27.37 -14.93
CA LYS A 155 0.12 26.98 -14.07
C LYS A 155 0.72 25.64 -14.47
N LYS A 156 2.05 25.53 -14.33
CA LYS A 156 2.83 24.34 -14.68
C LYS A 156 3.52 23.77 -13.45
N VAL A 157 3.32 22.48 -13.20
CA VAL A 157 3.87 21.76 -12.03
C VAL A 157 4.71 20.57 -12.47
N ALA A 158 5.87 20.41 -11.84
CA ALA A 158 6.67 19.19 -11.95
C ALA A 158 6.39 18.26 -10.77
N VAL A 159 6.27 16.97 -11.06
CA VAL A 159 6.13 15.90 -10.07
C VAL A 159 7.34 14.98 -10.19
N VAL A 160 8.09 14.79 -9.10
CA VAL A 160 9.29 13.95 -9.06
C VAL A 160 8.97 12.61 -8.39
N GLY A 161 9.04 11.54 -9.17
CA GLY A 161 8.67 10.17 -8.79
C GLY A 161 7.25 9.80 -9.22
N SER A 162 7.06 8.58 -9.71
CA SER A 162 5.76 8.04 -10.14
C SER A 162 5.23 6.93 -9.22
N GLY A 163 5.61 6.94 -7.94
CA GLY A 163 5.00 6.10 -6.92
C GLY A 163 3.58 6.54 -6.58
N PRO A 164 2.96 5.92 -5.54
CA PRO A 164 1.62 6.28 -5.07
C PRO A 164 1.40 7.78 -4.88
N ALA A 165 2.33 8.46 -4.20
CA ALA A 165 2.23 9.89 -3.92
C ALA A 165 2.34 10.73 -5.20
N GLY A 166 3.34 10.47 -6.05
CA GLY A 166 3.53 11.24 -7.29
C GLY A 166 2.37 11.08 -8.28
N LEU A 167 1.89 9.85 -8.50
CA LEU A 167 0.74 9.61 -9.38
C LEU A 167 -0.55 10.22 -8.80
N ALA A 168 -0.76 10.17 -7.49
CA ALA A 168 -1.90 10.84 -6.86
C ALA A 168 -1.79 12.37 -6.97
N ALA A 169 -0.59 12.93 -6.81
CA ALA A 169 -0.36 14.36 -6.95
C ALA A 169 -0.67 14.81 -8.38
N ALA A 170 -0.14 14.08 -9.36
CA ALA A 170 -0.37 14.35 -10.76
C ALA A 170 -1.86 14.29 -11.12
N TYR A 171 -2.56 13.27 -10.62
CA TYR A 171 -4.01 13.13 -10.77
C TYR A 171 -4.76 14.34 -10.21
N PHE A 172 -4.61 14.65 -8.92
CA PHE A 172 -5.37 15.73 -8.29
C PHE A 172 -5.00 17.13 -8.80
N LEU A 173 -3.71 17.39 -9.08
CA LEU A 173 -3.29 18.66 -9.69
C LEU A 173 -3.88 18.84 -11.08
N ARG A 174 -3.93 17.76 -11.87
CA ARG A 174 -4.55 17.80 -13.19
C ARG A 174 -6.05 18.07 -13.11
N LEU A 175 -6.77 17.44 -12.18
CA LEU A 175 -8.21 17.71 -11.97
C LEU A 175 -8.47 19.18 -11.62
N LYS A 176 -7.51 19.86 -10.99
CA LYS A 176 -7.57 21.29 -10.66
C LYS A 176 -7.20 22.22 -11.81
N GLY A 177 -6.95 21.69 -13.01
CA GLY A 177 -6.66 22.48 -14.21
C GLY A 177 -5.19 22.85 -14.41
N HIS A 178 -4.28 22.30 -13.59
CA HIS A 178 -2.84 22.56 -13.75
C HIS A 178 -2.23 21.68 -14.85
N LYS A 179 -1.22 22.20 -15.55
CA LYS A 179 -0.38 21.40 -16.46
C LYS A 179 0.66 20.66 -15.65
N VAL A 180 0.72 19.34 -15.80
CA VAL A 180 1.58 18.48 -14.96
C VAL A 180 2.56 17.69 -15.83
N VAL A 181 3.82 17.67 -15.40
CA VAL A 181 4.87 16.80 -15.94
C VAL A 181 5.43 15.92 -14.82
N VAL A 182 5.37 14.60 -15.01
CA VAL A 182 5.89 13.61 -14.05
C VAL A 182 7.25 13.11 -14.53
N TYR A 183 8.26 13.18 -13.67
CA TYR A 183 9.60 12.66 -13.88
C TYR A 183 9.78 11.35 -13.12
N GLU A 184 10.05 10.26 -13.83
CA GLU A 184 10.30 8.94 -13.27
C GLU A 184 11.69 8.45 -13.68
N GLN A 185 12.50 8.07 -12.70
CA GLN A 185 13.86 7.60 -12.95
C GLN A 185 13.91 6.22 -13.62
N LYS A 186 12.90 5.37 -13.38
CA LYS A 186 12.78 4.03 -13.98
C LYS A 186 12.09 4.11 -15.34
N HIS A 187 12.13 3.00 -16.07
CA HIS A 187 11.48 2.85 -17.38
C HIS A 187 9.95 2.66 -17.29
N LYS A 188 9.42 2.30 -16.12
CA LYS A 188 7.98 2.08 -15.87
C LYS A 188 7.48 2.92 -14.70
N LEU A 189 6.21 3.31 -14.77
CA LEU A 189 5.51 4.03 -13.72
C LEU A 189 5.04 3.09 -12.60
N GLY A 190 4.74 3.65 -11.43
CA GLY A 190 4.06 2.95 -10.32
C GLY A 190 4.89 2.80 -9.04
N GLY A 191 6.19 3.09 -9.08
CA GLY A 191 7.08 3.03 -7.92
C GLY A 191 6.96 1.71 -7.14
N MET A 192 6.81 1.77 -5.81
CA MET A 192 6.70 0.55 -4.98
C MET A 192 5.54 -0.39 -5.38
N MET A 193 4.49 0.11 -6.03
CA MET A 193 3.34 -0.71 -6.46
C MET A 193 3.73 -1.73 -7.52
N ILE A 194 4.69 -1.39 -8.40
CA ILE A 194 5.24 -2.31 -9.40
C ILE A 194 6.55 -2.94 -8.95
N LEU A 195 7.36 -2.23 -8.17
CA LEU A 195 8.68 -2.71 -7.74
C LEU A 195 8.58 -3.83 -6.69
N CYS A 196 7.65 -3.75 -5.75
CA CYS A 196 7.57 -4.71 -4.64
C CYS A 196 6.38 -5.67 -4.76
N ILE A 197 5.18 -5.17 -5.05
CA ILE A 197 3.96 -5.97 -4.91
C ILE A 197 3.90 -7.06 -6.00
N PRO A 198 3.88 -8.36 -5.62
CA PRO A 198 3.91 -9.45 -6.59
C PRO A 198 2.61 -9.58 -7.42
N PRO A 199 2.67 -10.19 -8.63
CA PRO A 199 1.50 -10.34 -9.50
C PRO A 199 0.34 -11.15 -8.88
N TYR A 200 0.64 -12.10 -7.99
CA TYR A 200 -0.40 -12.91 -7.32
C TYR A 200 -1.24 -12.09 -6.32
N ARG A 201 -0.81 -10.88 -5.97
CA ARG A 201 -1.59 -9.92 -5.16
C ARG A 201 -2.13 -8.76 -5.97
N LEU A 202 -1.31 -8.28 -6.91
CA LEU A 202 -1.65 -7.15 -7.75
C LEU A 202 -1.32 -7.51 -9.20
N PRO A 203 -2.31 -8.07 -9.93
CA PRO A 203 -2.15 -8.36 -11.35
C PRO A 203 -1.71 -7.13 -12.13
N ARG A 204 -0.83 -7.34 -13.12
CA ARG A 204 -0.16 -6.23 -13.83
C ARG A 204 -1.11 -5.44 -14.69
N ASP A 205 -2.03 -6.11 -15.36
CA ASP A 205 -3.16 -5.50 -16.08
C ASP A 205 -3.98 -4.58 -15.17
N LYS A 206 -4.23 -4.98 -13.92
CA LYS A 206 -5.03 -4.17 -12.96
C LYS A 206 -4.28 -2.97 -12.42
N LEU A 207 -2.95 -3.07 -12.27
CA LEU A 207 -2.11 -1.92 -11.99
C LEU A 207 -2.08 -0.96 -13.17
N ASP A 208 -1.89 -1.50 -14.38
CA ASP A 208 -1.81 -0.72 -15.62
C ASP A 208 -3.14 -0.01 -15.92
N GLU A 209 -4.31 -0.63 -15.67
CA GLU A 209 -5.63 0.00 -15.79
C GLU A 209 -5.74 1.29 -14.96
N ASP A 210 -5.31 1.29 -13.70
CA ASP A 210 -5.33 2.49 -12.85
C ASP A 210 -4.36 3.56 -13.37
N ILE A 211 -3.15 3.17 -13.81
CA ILE A 211 -2.16 4.11 -14.34
C ILE A 211 -2.62 4.70 -15.68
N ASP A 212 -3.18 3.89 -16.57
CA ASP A 212 -3.63 4.31 -17.89
C ASP A 212 -4.82 5.26 -17.79
N ARG A 213 -5.71 5.07 -16.82
CA ARG A 213 -6.74 6.07 -16.47
C ARG A 213 -6.14 7.44 -16.17
N ILE A 214 -5.04 7.47 -15.40
CA ILE A 214 -4.35 8.73 -15.08
C ILE A 214 -3.69 9.31 -16.34
N LYS A 215 -3.07 8.49 -17.19
CA LYS A 215 -2.48 8.94 -18.46
C LYS A 215 -3.48 9.61 -19.39
N ARG A 216 -4.73 9.09 -19.45
CA ARG A 216 -5.80 9.67 -20.28
C ARG A 216 -6.21 11.09 -19.88
N LEU A 217 -5.77 11.60 -18.73
CA LEU A 217 -6.02 12.98 -18.29
C LEU A 217 -5.11 14.02 -18.99
N GLY A 218 -4.20 13.60 -19.88
CA GLY A 218 -3.30 14.51 -20.61
C GLY A 218 -2.11 14.99 -19.78
N ILE A 219 -1.69 14.19 -18.79
CA ILE A 219 -0.47 14.42 -18.00
C ILE A 219 0.74 13.95 -18.83
N GLU A 220 1.81 14.73 -18.84
CA GLU A 220 3.07 14.34 -19.49
C GLU A 220 3.88 13.45 -18.54
N PHE A 221 4.35 12.30 -19.04
CA PHE A 221 5.21 11.39 -18.29
C PHE A 221 6.57 11.25 -18.97
N ARG A 222 7.64 11.52 -18.22
CA ARG A 222 9.04 11.35 -18.63
C ARG A 222 9.65 10.22 -17.82
N THR A 223 9.72 9.03 -18.41
CA THR A 223 10.43 7.87 -17.82
C THR A 223 11.91 7.91 -18.17
N ASN A 224 12.72 7.14 -17.45
CA ASN A 224 14.19 7.22 -17.52
C ASN A 224 14.74 8.63 -17.31
N ALA A 225 14.00 9.48 -16.59
CA ALA A 225 14.31 10.87 -16.36
C ALA A 225 14.54 11.10 -14.86
N LYS A 226 15.75 10.76 -14.40
CA LYS A 226 16.17 11.05 -13.04
C LYS A 226 16.34 12.56 -12.86
N VAL A 227 15.79 13.11 -11.79
CA VAL A 227 15.99 14.51 -11.39
C VAL A 227 17.15 14.56 -10.41
N ASP A 228 18.18 15.34 -10.73
CA ASP A 228 19.37 15.49 -9.90
C ASP A 228 19.30 16.67 -8.92
N ASP A 229 18.46 17.67 -9.18
CA ASP A 229 18.25 18.83 -8.31
C ASP A 229 16.86 19.44 -8.50
N ILE A 230 16.02 19.35 -7.46
CA ILE A 230 14.65 19.88 -7.46
C ILE A 230 14.60 21.42 -7.42
N THR A 231 15.61 22.08 -6.86
CA THR A 231 15.66 23.55 -6.77
C THR A 231 15.93 24.15 -8.13
N THR A 232 16.81 23.53 -8.91
CA THR A 232 17.02 23.88 -10.32
C THR A 232 15.77 23.59 -11.15
N LEU A 233 15.16 22.40 -10.99
CA LEU A 233 13.91 22.07 -11.68
C LEU A 233 12.79 23.08 -11.38
N LYS A 234 12.69 23.56 -10.13
CA LYS A 234 11.70 24.57 -9.74
C LYS A 234 11.82 25.86 -10.54
N LYS A 235 12.98 26.22 -11.09
CA LYS A 235 13.13 27.45 -11.90
C LYS A 235 12.35 27.37 -13.23
N GLU A 236 11.99 26.17 -13.68
CA GLU A 236 11.27 25.92 -14.94
C GLU A 236 9.74 25.69 -14.75
N TYR A 237 9.27 25.70 -13.50
CA TYR A 237 7.91 25.37 -13.11
C TYR A 237 7.39 26.34 -12.05
N ASP A 238 6.07 26.53 -11.95
CA ASP A 238 5.50 27.38 -10.89
C ASP A 238 5.67 26.73 -9.50
N ALA A 239 5.69 25.40 -9.45
CA ALA A 239 5.91 24.62 -8.23
C ALA A 239 6.38 23.18 -8.54
N VAL A 240 6.96 22.52 -7.54
CA VAL A 240 7.44 21.13 -7.62
C VAL A 240 6.83 20.30 -6.50
N PHE A 241 6.38 19.09 -6.84
CA PHE A 241 5.96 18.08 -5.88
C PHE A 241 6.97 16.93 -5.87
N VAL A 242 7.41 16.50 -4.69
CA VAL A 242 8.40 15.44 -4.49
C VAL A 242 7.76 14.22 -3.84
N GLY A 243 7.76 13.09 -4.58
CA GLY A 243 7.17 11.82 -4.17
C GLY A 243 8.12 10.64 -4.44
N ILE A 244 9.40 10.78 -4.08
CA ILE A 244 10.49 9.87 -4.43
C ILE A 244 10.54 8.56 -3.61
N GLY A 245 9.71 8.45 -2.57
CA GLY A 245 9.63 7.27 -1.71
C GLY A 245 10.91 6.98 -0.92
N THR A 246 11.13 5.70 -0.59
CA THR A 246 12.28 5.23 0.22
C THR A 246 13.01 4.08 -0.47
N LEU A 247 13.96 4.40 -1.36
CA LEU A 247 14.71 3.40 -2.12
C LEU A 247 16.07 3.03 -1.50
N LYS A 248 16.56 3.84 -0.55
CA LYS A 248 17.83 3.58 0.14
C LYS A 248 17.72 2.32 0.97
N ARG A 249 18.60 1.36 0.70
CA ARG A 249 18.64 0.06 1.38
C ARG A 249 19.11 0.25 2.82
N LYS A 250 18.44 -0.40 3.77
CA LYS A 250 18.96 -0.58 5.12
C LYS A 250 19.62 -1.94 5.21
N VAL A 251 20.69 -2.00 6.01
CA VAL A 251 21.46 -3.21 6.30
C VAL A 251 21.27 -3.58 7.77
N LEU A 252 21.41 -4.85 8.10
CA LEU A 252 21.28 -5.38 9.46
C LEU A 252 22.39 -4.87 10.39
N GLY A 253 23.56 -4.57 9.83
CA GLY A 253 24.76 -4.19 10.58
C GLY A 253 25.41 -5.39 11.27
N ILE A 254 25.36 -6.58 10.66
CA ILE A 254 25.89 -7.82 11.23
C ILE A 254 26.97 -8.43 10.32
N PRO A 255 27.87 -9.28 10.83
CA PRO A 255 28.86 -9.93 9.98
C PRO A 255 28.21 -10.86 8.94
N GLY A 256 28.76 -10.89 7.72
CA GLY A 256 28.35 -11.79 6.63
C GLY A 256 27.29 -11.23 5.67
N GLU A 257 26.95 -9.94 5.74
CA GLU A 257 25.97 -9.31 4.85
C GLU A 257 26.42 -9.17 3.38
N ASP A 258 27.70 -9.36 3.11
CA ASP A 258 28.34 -9.33 1.80
C ASP A 258 28.45 -10.71 1.15
N LEU A 259 27.99 -11.77 1.82
CA LEU A 259 28.01 -13.15 1.29
C LEU A 259 27.10 -13.31 0.06
N ILE A 260 27.50 -14.21 -0.83
CA ILE A 260 26.69 -14.60 -1.99
C ILE A 260 25.43 -15.30 -1.48
N GLY A 261 24.26 -14.78 -1.84
CA GLY A 261 22.96 -15.26 -1.33
C GLY A 261 22.31 -14.31 -0.32
N VAL A 262 22.99 -13.21 0.05
CA VAL A 262 22.35 -12.10 0.79
C VAL A 262 21.79 -11.08 -0.20
N GLU A 263 20.49 -10.82 -0.12
CA GLU A 263 19.81 -9.85 -0.97
C GLU A 263 18.95 -8.87 -0.16
N HIS A 264 18.81 -7.64 -0.66
CA HIS A 264 17.81 -6.71 -0.14
C HIS A 264 16.45 -6.96 -0.80
N VAL A 265 15.37 -6.79 -0.05
CA VAL A 265 14.00 -7.13 -0.49
C VAL A 265 13.56 -6.43 -1.79
N ILE A 266 13.97 -5.16 -2.00
CA ILE A 266 13.57 -4.40 -3.20
C ILE A 266 14.14 -5.02 -4.49
N PRO A 267 15.47 -5.16 -4.68
CA PRO A 267 16.01 -5.82 -5.87
C PRO A 267 15.46 -7.24 -6.08
N TYR A 268 15.27 -7.99 -4.99
CA TYR A 268 14.68 -9.31 -5.05
C TYR A 268 13.26 -9.28 -5.65
N LEU A 269 12.34 -8.49 -5.07
CA LEU A 269 10.97 -8.39 -5.58
C LEU A 269 10.90 -7.71 -6.96
N GLU A 270 11.74 -6.72 -7.24
CA GLU A 270 11.83 -6.07 -8.55
C GLU A 270 12.15 -7.12 -9.62
N SER A 271 13.12 -8.01 -9.36
CA SER A 271 13.51 -9.07 -10.30
C SER A 271 12.39 -10.09 -10.60
N ILE A 272 11.47 -10.29 -9.66
CA ILE A 272 10.26 -11.12 -9.85
C ILE A 272 9.27 -10.38 -10.73
N ASN A 273 9.06 -9.11 -10.43
CA ASN A 273 8.06 -8.27 -11.07
C ASN A 273 8.42 -7.92 -12.51
N THR A 274 9.71 -7.96 -12.86
CA THR A 274 10.22 -7.86 -14.23
C THR A 274 10.42 -9.23 -14.90
N PHE A 275 9.99 -10.33 -14.28
CA PHE A 275 10.17 -11.72 -14.75
C PHE A 275 11.63 -12.12 -15.04
N ALA A 276 12.59 -11.41 -14.44
CA ALA A 276 14.02 -11.67 -14.63
C ALA A 276 14.50 -12.86 -13.79
N ARG A 277 13.87 -13.12 -12.64
CA ARG A 277 14.24 -14.19 -11.73
C ARG A 277 13.40 -15.45 -11.97
N LYS A 278 14.09 -16.58 -12.12
CA LYS A 278 13.49 -17.92 -12.28
C LYS A 278 13.96 -18.92 -11.22
N THR A 279 15.00 -18.59 -10.46
CA THR A 279 15.64 -19.48 -9.49
C THR A 279 15.78 -18.80 -8.14
N ILE A 280 15.92 -19.63 -7.12
CA ILE A 280 16.04 -19.22 -5.72
C ILE A 280 16.82 -20.28 -4.93
N GLY A 281 17.29 -19.91 -3.74
CA GLY A 281 17.85 -20.85 -2.77
C GLY A 281 16.83 -21.91 -2.33
N LYS A 282 17.28 -23.07 -1.89
CA LYS A 282 16.40 -24.14 -1.39
C LYS A 282 15.79 -23.78 -0.04
N LYS A 283 16.51 -23.03 0.79
CA LYS A 283 16.11 -22.62 2.15
C LYS A 283 16.35 -21.12 2.33
N VAL A 284 15.26 -20.36 2.35
CA VAL A 284 15.30 -18.90 2.32
C VAL A 284 14.85 -18.31 3.65
N ALA A 285 15.75 -17.59 4.33
CA ALA A 285 15.41 -16.81 5.51
C ALA A 285 15.09 -15.35 5.12
N VAL A 286 13.87 -14.90 5.39
CA VAL A 286 13.46 -13.50 5.19
C VAL A 286 13.45 -12.79 6.54
N VAL A 287 14.31 -11.78 6.70
CA VAL A 287 14.46 -11.04 7.95
C VAL A 287 13.53 -9.83 7.96
N GLY A 288 12.50 -9.86 8.81
CA GLY A 288 11.46 -8.84 8.91
C GLY A 288 10.06 -9.44 8.88
N ALA A 289 9.04 -8.62 9.15
CA ALA A 289 7.64 -9.07 9.17
C ALA A 289 6.62 -7.99 8.70
N GLY A 290 7.08 -7.04 7.89
CA GLY A 290 6.19 -6.08 7.22
C GLY A 290 5.62 -6.62 5.91
N PHE A 291 4.86 -5.78 5.19
CA PHE A 291 4.25 -6.14 3.89
C PHE A 291 5.28 -6.72 2.91
N SER A 292 6.44 -6.06 2.73
CA SER A 292 7.48 -6.56 1.81
C SER A 292 8.10 -7.88 2.28
N ALA A 293 8.13 -8.17 3.58
CA ALA A 293 8.62 -9.46 4.09
C ALA A 293 7.64 -10.58 3.77
N MET A 294 6.33 -10.34 3.95
CA MET A 294 5.28 -11.28 3.58
C MET A 294 5.27 -11.55 2.07
N ASP A 295 5.43 -10.52 1.26
CA ASP A 295 5.55 -10.68 -0.19
C ASP A 295 6.80 -11.51 -0.54
N ALA A 296 7.96 -11.17 0.02
CA ALA A 296 9.21 -11.84 -0.30
C ALA A 296 9.22 -13.33 0.06
N VAL A 297 8.67 -13.68 1.23
CA VAL A 297 8.66 -15.07 1.71
C VAL A 297 7.68 -15.93 0.91
N ARG A 298 6.53 -15.37 0.51
CA ARG A 298 5.51 -16.05 -0.31
C ARG A 298 5.94 -16.19 -1.76
N VAL A 299 6.69 -15.23 -2.28
CA VAL A 299 7.43 -15.36 -3.55
C VAL A 299 8.44 -16.51 -3.45
N ALA A 300 9.18 -16.60 -2.33
CA ALA A 300 10.19 -17.64 -2.18
C ALA A 300 9.58 -19.06 -2.19
N ARG A 301 8.42 -19.23 -1.55
CA ARG A 301 7.63 -20.46 -1.61
C ARG A 301 7.17 -20.79 -3.04
N ARG A 302 6.69 -19.80 -3.80
CA ARG A 302 6.27 -19.97 -5.21
C ARG A 302 7.40 -20.38 -6.14
N LEU A 303 8.62 -20.01 -5.80
CA LEU A 303 9.83 -20.43 -6.52
C LEU A 303 10.38 -21.79 -6.04
N GLY A 304 9.68 -22.47 -5.11
CA GLY A 304 10.01 -23.82 -4.66
C GLY A 304 10.90 -23.91 -3.41
N SER A 305 11.14 -22.80 -2.71
CA SER A 305 11.98 -22.81 -1.50
C SER A 305 11.21 -23.29 -0.28
N GLU A 306 11.89 -23.93 0.67
CA GLU A 306 11.50 -23.87 2.08
C GLU A 306 11.78 -22.45 2.59
N ALA A 307 10.79 -21.77 3.17
CA ALA A 307 10.89 -20.35 3.46
C ALA A 307 10.49 -20.02 4.90
N PHE A 308 11.27 -19.15 5.53
CA PHE A 308 11.16 -18.78 6.93
C PHE A 308 11.08 -17.27 7.07
N ILE A 309 10.18 -16.79 7.93
CA ILE A 309 10.24 -15.44 8.46
C ILE A 309 11.09 -15.46 9.72
N VAL A 310 12.09 -14.58 9.81
CA VAL A 310 12.85 -14.31 11.03
C VAL A 310 12.44 -12.95 11.57
N TYR A 311 11.78 -12.93 12.72
CA TYR A 311 11.24 -11.70 13.30
C TYR A 311 11.53 -11.57 14.79
N ARG A 312 12.10 -10.42 15.17
CA ARG A 312 12.57 -10.15 16.54
C ARG A 312 11.45 -9.97 17.59
N ARG A 313 10.18 -9.85 17.19
CA ARG A 313 9.02 -9.71 18.10
C ARG A 313 8.05 -10.87 17.90
N SER A 314 6.92 -10.85 18.61
CA SER A 314 5.87 -11.84 18.43
C SER A 314 5.01 -11.52 17.20
N GLU A 315 4.14 -12.46 16.82
CA GLU A 315 3.19 -12.26 15.72
C GLU A 315 2.27 -11.04 15.92
N ASN A 316 1.87 -10.75 17.17
CA ASN A 316 0.99 -9.63 17.49
C ASN A 316 1.61 -8.25 17.18
N GLU A 317 2.94 -8.17 17.11
CA GLU A 317 3.65 -6.93 16.78
C GLU A 317 4.05 -6.84 15.30
N MET A 318 3.66 -7.82 14.46
CA MET A 318 3.95 -7.78 13.03
C MET A 318 3.26 -6.58 12.36
N PRO A 319 3.99 -5.78 11.55
CA PRO A 319 3.37 -4.68 10.81
C PRO A 319 2.47 -5.11 9.64
N ALA A 320 2.66 -6.32 9.11
CA ALA A 320 1.83 -6.84 8.02
C ALA A 320 0.38 -7.04 8.45
N ALA A 321 -0.55 -7.04 7.49
CA ALA A 321 -1.94 -7.34 7.76
C ALA A 321 -2.10 -8.79 8.27
N PRO A 322 -2.95 -9.05 9.28
CA PRO A 322 -3.15 -10.41 9.80
C PRO A 322 -3.55 -11.43 8.73
N SER A 323 -4.35 -11.03 7.74
CA SER A 323 -4.72 -11.89 6.61
C SER A 323 -3.51 -12.33 5.77
N GLU A 324 -2.53 -11.46 5.57
CA GLU A 324 -1.33 -11.79 4.80
C GLU A 324 -0.40 -12.75 5.55
N VAL A 325 -0.34 -12.62 6.89
CA VAL A 325 0.39 -13.54 7.75
C VAL A 325 -0.26 -14.92 7.71
N GLU A 326 -1.59 -14.99 7.78
CA GLU A 326 -2.33 -16.25 7.68
C GLU A 326 -2.17 -16.89 6.29
N GLU A 327 -2.32 -16.10 5.22
CA GLU A 327 -2.09 -16.58 3.84
C GLU A 327 -0.67 -17.15 3.64
N ALA A 328 0.34 -16.57 4.29
CA ALA A 328 1.70 -17.08 4.26
C ALA A 328 1.82 -18.42 5.01
N LYS A 329 1.17 -18.57 6.17
CA LYS A 329 1.14 -19.83 6.93
C LYS A 329 0.42 -20.94 6.16
N GLU A 330 -0.72 -20.64 5.56
CA GLU A 330 -1.45 -21.55 4.66
C GLU A 330 -0.58 -22.03 3.48
N GLU A 331 0.34 -21.18 3.02
CA GLU A 331 1.30 -21.48 1.95
C GLU A 331 2.56 -22.23 2.44
N GLY A 332 2.60 -22.61 3.73
CA GLY A 332 3.67 -23.39 4.35
C GLY A 332 4.88 -22.57 4.78
N VAL A 333 4.73 -21.26 5.00
CA VAL A 333 5.80 -20.41 5.56
C VAL A 333 5.94 -20.65 7.05
N THR A 334 7.17 -20.87 7.51
CA THR A 334 7.48 -21.00 8.94
C THR A 334 7.74 -19.62 9.57
N MET A 335 7.05 -19.32 10.67
CA MET A 335 7.20 -18.05 11.41
C MET A 335 8.16 -18.20 12.59
N MET A 336 9.43 -17.81 12.43
CA MET A 336 10.42 -17.76 13.51
C MET A 336 10.35 -16.41 14.21
N THR A 337 9.37 -16.28 15.11
CA THR A 337 9.20 -15.09 15.95
C THR A 337 10.11 -15.10 17.16
N LEU A 338 10.23 -13.95 17.84
CA LEU A 338 11.16 -13.74 18.96
C LEU A 338 12.59 -14.19 18.62
N CYS A 339 13.01 -13.90 17.39
CA CYS A 339 14.26 -14.36 16.80
C CYS A 339 14.94 -13.20 16.08
N ASN A 340 16.18 -12.87 16.45
CA ASN A 340 16.92 -11.78 15.84
C ASN A 340 18.27 -12.28 15.30
N PRO A 341 18.61 -12.00 14.03
CA PRO A 341 19.91 -12.37 13.48
C PRO A 341 21.08 -11.68 14.19
N THR A 342 22.17 -12.40 14.39
CA THR A 342 23.43 -11.91 14.95
C THR A 342 24.59 -12.02 13.96
N LYS A 343 24.54 -12.99 13.04
CA LYS A 343 25.57 -13.23 12.02
C LYS A 343 25.03 -14.06 10.86
N ILE A 344 25.47 -13.79 9.64
CA ILE A 344 25.25 -14.67 8.48
C ILE A 344 26.52 -15.51 8.27
N ILE A 345 26.34 -16.82 8.09
CA ILE A 345 27.42 -17.81 8.03
C ILE A 345 27.63 -18.22 6.58
N GLY A 346 28.87 -18.14 6.10
CA GLY A 346 29.27 -18.56 4.76
C GLY A 346 29.91 -19.95 4.72
N ASP A 347 29.88 -20.59 3.55
CA ASP A 347 30.70 -21.75 3.20
C ASP A 347 32.12 -21.34 2.73
N GLU A 348 32.95 -22.31 2.36
CA GLU A 348 34.30 -22.05 1.84
C GLU A 348 34.34 -21.22 0.53
N ASN A 349 33.21 -21.09 -0.18
CA ASN A 349 33.08 -20.33 -1.42
C ASN A 349 32.45 -18.94 -1.20
N GLY A 350 32.24 -18.54 0.05
CA GLY A 350 31.58 -17.27 0.39
C GLY A 350 30.08 -17.24 0.09
N LYS A 351 29.42 -18.40 -0.03
CA LYS A 351 27.97 -18.51 -0.16
C LYS A 351 27.31 -18.71 1.19
N VAL A 352 26.12 -18.16 1.38
CA VAL A 352 25.32 -18.38 2.59
C VAL A 352 25.12 -19.89 2.83
N LYS A 353 25.38 -20.32 4.06
CA LYS A 353 25.15 -21.68 4.57
C LYS A 353 24.25 -21.68 5.81
N GLY A 354 24.07 -20.54 6.47
CA GLY A 354 23.15 -20.41 7.58
C GLY A 354 23.07 -19.00 8.11
N ILE A 355 22.14 -18.78 9.04
CA ILE A 355 21.98 -17.54 9.78
C ILE A 355 21.97 -17.87 11.28
N GLU A 356 22.90 -17.26 12.01
CA GLU A 356 22.92 -17.31 13.47
C GLU A 356 21.94 -16.28 14.01
N CYS A 357 21.14 -16.72 14.97
CA CYS A 357 20.12 -15.91 15.62
C CYS A 357 20.21 -16.06 17.13
N ILE A 358 19.71 -15.06 17.83
CA ILE A 358 19.50 -15.06 19.28
C ILE A 358 18.00 -15.03 19.60
N LYS A 359 17.58 -15.74 20.65
CA LYS A 359 16.19 -15.67 21.13
C LYS A 359 15.94 -14.33 21.80
N MET A 360 14.73 -13.82 21.61
CA MET A 360 14.25 -12.58 22.17
C MET A 360 13.16 -12.86 23.20
N LYS A 361 12.99 -11.96 24.15
CA LYS A 361 11.77 -11.81 24.95
C LYS A 361 11.17 -10.43 24.71
N LEU A 362 9.87 -10.29 24.93
CA LEU A 362 9.22 -8.98 24.92
C LEU A 362 9.49 -8.25 26.24
N GLY A 363 9.88 -6.99 26.14
CA GLY A 363 9.95 -6.04 27.24
C GLY A 363 8.90 -4.93 27.08
N GLU A 364 9.14 -3.81 27.76
CA GLU A 364 8.26 -2.65 27.70
C GLU A 364 8.09 -2.08 26.27
N PRO A 365 6.95 -1.45 25.96
CA PRO A 365 6.76 -0.80 24.67
C PRO A 365 7.85 0.22 24.31
N ASP A 366 8.30 0.18 23.06
CA ASP A 366 9.25 1.15 22.50
C ASP A 366 8.54 2.43 22.00
N ALA A 367 9.29 3.34 21.38
CA ALA A 367 8.77 4.59 20.83
C ALA A 367 7.70 4.41 19.72
N SER A 368 7.57 3.21 19.14
CA SER A 368 6.48 2.87 18.22
C SER A 368 5.21 2.37 18.93
N GLY A 369 5.24 2.26 20.26
CA GLY A 369 4.14 1.73 21.09
C GLY A 369 4.05 0.20 21.10
N ARG A 370 5.02 -0.48 20.50
CA ARG A 370 5.07 -1.95 20.41
C ARG A 370 6.08 -2.49 21.39
N ALA A 371 5.81 -3.65 21.99
CA ALA A 371 6.72 -4.30 22.92
C ALA A 371 8.15 -4.41 22.36
N ALA A 372 9.14 -3.94 23.13
CA ALA A 372 10.53 -3.92 22.71
C ALA A 372 11.12 -5.33 22.75
N PRO A 373 11.90 -5.73 21.73
CA PRO A 373 12.58 -7.02 21.76
C PRO A 373 13.86 -6.92 22.60
N VAL A 374 14.01 -7.81 23.59
CA VAL A 374 15.16 -7.88 24.49
C VAL A 374 15.88 -9.22 24.28
N PRO A 375 17.20 -9.22 23.97
CA PRO A 375 17.94 -10.46 23.75
C PRO A 375 18.01 -11.31 25.02
N ILE A 376 18.00 -12.63 24.85
CA ILE A 376 18.26 -13.61 25.91
C ILE A 376 19.70 -14.11 25.73
N PRO A 377 20.68 -13.66 26.54
CA PRO A 377 22.08 -14.06 26.37
C PRO A 377 22.27 -15.58 26.47
N GLY A 378 23.17 -16.16 25.66
CA GLY A 378 23.47 -17.60 25.69
C GLY A 378 22.39 -18.47 25.01
N SER A 379 21.48 -17.85 24.26
CA SER A 379 20.40 -18.54 23.54
C SER A 379 20.64 -18.63 22.03
N GLU A 380 21.86 -18.37 21.59
CA GLU A 380 22.26 -18.35 20.19
C GLU A 380 22.07 -19.73 19.54
N PHE A 381 21.59 -19.74 18.31
CA PHE A 381 21.39 -20.94 17.51
C PHE A 381 21.51 -20.62 16.03
N VAL A 382 21.76 -21.64 15.22
CA VAL A 382 21.92 -21.50 13.77
C VAL A 382 20.71 -22.10 13.06
N ILE A 383 20.18 -21.36 12.10
CA ILE A 383 19.17 -21.82 11.14
C ILE A 383 19.91 -22.12 9.83
N ASP A 384 19.78 -23.35 9.34
CA ASP A 384 20.32 -23.76 8.05
C ASP A 384 19.54 -23.08 6.92
N CYS A 385 20.23 -22.29 6.10
CA CYS A 385 19.65 -21.58 4.95
C CYS A 385 20.73 -21.30 3.91
N ASP A 386 20.36 -21.20 2.64
CA ASP A 386 21.27 -20.89 1.53
C ASP A 386 21.02 -19.52 0.90
N MET A 387 20.04 -18.78 1.43
CA MET A 387 19.73 -17.41 1.02
C MET A 387 19.14 -16.61 2.19
N VAL A 388 19.54 -15.34 2.33
CA VAL A 388 18.97 -14.39 3.29
C VAL A 388 18.43 -13.17 2.55
N ILE A 389 17.16 -12.85 2.77
CA ILE A 389 16.51 -11.66 2.22
C ILE A 389 16.26 -10.66 3.34
N GLN A 390 16.85 -9.47 3.22
CA GLN A 390 16.72 -8.41 4.19
C GLN A 390 15.49 -7.53 3.90
N ALA A 391 14.49 -7.56 4.79
CA ALA A 391 13.23 -6.81 4.70
C ALA A 391 13.00 -5.92 5.94
N ILE A 392 14.03 -5.17 6.34
CA ILE A 392 14.12 -4.42 7.61
C ILE A 392 13.90 -2.90 7.47
N SER A 393 12.95 -2.49 6.62
CA SER A 393 12.67 -1.08 6.25
C SER A 393 13.70 -0.50 5.26
N GLN A 394 13.49 0.75 4.88
CA GLN A 394 14.24 1.50 3.88
C GLN A 394 14.44 2.95 4.34
N GLY A 395 15.28 3.70 3.62
CA GLY A 395 15.53 5.12 3.82
C GLY A 395 15.30 5.92 2.54
N VAL A 396 15.43 7.25 2.64
CA VAL A 396 15.28 8.17 1.52
C VAL A 396 16.64 8.39 0.84
N GLU A 397 16.62 8.46 -0.50
CA GLU A 397 17.74 8.94 -1.32
C GLU A 397 17.54 10.46 -1.46
N THR A 398 18.34 11.25 -0.75
CA THR A 398 18.13 12.72 -0.60
C THR A 398 19.00 13.54 -1.56
N GLU A 399 19.72 12.89 -2.48
CA GLU A 399 20.71 13.52 -3.33
C GLU A 399 20.12 14.64 -4.22
N CYS A 400 18.86 14.52 -4.62
CA CYS A 400 18.16 15.54 -5.41
C CYS A 400 17.49 16.65 -4.59
N CYS A 401 17.53 16.56 -3.26
CA CYS A 401 16.82 17.42 -2.31
C CYS A 401 17.80 18.15 -1.37
N LYS A 402 18.99 18.55 -1.83
CA LYS A 402 20.07 19.07 -0.99
C LYS A 402 19.71 20.32 -0.18
N ASP A 403 18.84 21.16 -0.72
CA ASP A 403 18.38 22.39 -0.06
C ASP A 403 17.16 22.17 0.86
N VAL A 404 16.62 20.95 0.90
CA VAL A 404 15.49 20.59 1.76
C VAL A 404 16.00 20.08 3.10
N GLU A 405 15.48 20.65 4.18
CA GLU A 405 15.77 20.19 5.53
C GLU A 405 15.32 18.74 5.74
N LEU A 406 16.09 18.00 6.53
CA LEU A 406 15.78 16.62 6.88
C LEU A 406 15.30 16.52 8.32
N SER A 407 14.34 15.63 8.55
CA SER A 407 13.90 15.26 9.89
C SER A 407 14.98 14.47 10.64
N LYS A 408 14.79 14.28 11.95
CA LYS A 408 15.64 13.38 12.75
C LYS A 408 15.74 11.95 12.22
N TRP A 409 14.79 11.54 11.36
CA TRP A 409 14.74 10.22 10.75
C TRP A 409 15.36 10.16 9.35
N GLN A 410 16.03 11.22 8.91
CA GLN A 410 16.62 11.35 7.57
C GLN A 410 15.57 11.22 6.45
N THR A 411 14.36 11.74 6.71
CA THR A 411 13.29 11.94 5.72
C THR A 411 13.13 13.43 5.43
N LEU A 412 12.46 13.79 4.34
CA LEU A 412 12.23 15.20 4.00
C LEU A 412 11.33 15.86 5.07
N GLN A 413 11.80 16.98 5.62
CA GLN A 413 11.05 17.76 6.59
C GLN A 413 10.03 18.65 5.87
N VAL A 414 8.80 18.64 6.37
CA VAL A 414 7.70 19.47 5.84
C VAL A 414 6.86 20.06 6.99
N ASN A 415 6.09 21.10 6.69
CA ASN A 415 5.06 21.62 7.59
C ASN A 415 3.75 20.80 7.52
N ASP A 416 2.72 21.24 8.24
CA ASP A 416 1.38 20.64 8.27
C ASP A 416 0.67 20.62 6.90
N LYS A 417 1.07 21.51 5.99
CA LYS A 417 0.61 21.61 4.61
C LYS A 417 1.51 20.86 3.62
N PHE A 418 2.45 20.04 4.11
CA PHE A 418 3.39 19.27 3.30
C PHE A 418 4.33 20.12 2.42
N GLN A 419 4.50 21.40 2.76
CA GLN A 419 5.49 22.27 2.12
C GLN A 419 6.84 22.09 2.81
N THR A 420 7.91 22.04 2.02
CA THR A 420 9.29 22.04 2.53
C THR A 420 9.70 23.44 2.99
N ASN A 421 10.92 23.60 3.52
CA ASN A 421 11.52 24.90 3.77
C ASN A 421 11.80 25.72 2.48
N VAL A 422 11.74 25.09 1.30
CA VAL A 422 11.93 25.77 0.01
C VAL A 422 10.57 26.15 -0.58
N GLU A 423 10.35 27.45 -0.81
CA GLU A 423 9.08 27.97 -1.31
C GLU A 423 8.71 27.40 -2.68
N GLY A 424 7.45 26.96 -2.80
CA GLY A 424 6.91 26.30 -3.99
C GLY A 424 7.31 24.83 -4.15
N ILE A 425 8.01 24.23 -3.18
CA ILE A 425 8.34 22.80 -3.16
C ILE A 425 7.54 22.09 -2.05
N TYR A 426 6.75 21.10 -2.47
CA TYR A 426 5.94 20.24 -1.61
C TYR A 426 6.46 18.81 -1.67
N ALA A 427 6.29 18.04 -0.59
CA ALA A 427 6.68 16.64 -0.56
C ALA A 427 5.69 15.80 0.25
N SER A 428 5.42 14.56 -0.17
CA SER A 428 4.58 13.64 0.60
C SER A 428 4.92 12.16 0.35
N GLY A 429 4.22 11.27 1.06
CA GLY A 429 4.40 9.83 0.97
C GLY A 429 5.61 9.34 1.78
N ASP A 430 6.20 8.23 1.35
CA ASP A 430 7.22 7.54 2.14
C ASP A 430 8.50 8.40 2.30
N CYS A 431 8.78 9.32 1.38
CA CYS A 431 9.94 10.22 1.49
C CYS A 431 9.83 11.24 2.64
N VAL A 432 8.63 11.46 3.17
CA VAL A 432 8.37 12.32 4.33
C VAL A 432 8.15 11.48 5.59
N THR A 433 7.30 10.45 5.47
CA THR A 433 6.79 9.71 6.63
C THR A 433 7.58 8.44 6.98
N GLY A 434 8.49 8.02 6.10
CA GLY A 434 9.00 6.64 6.07
C GLY A 434 7.98 5.68 5.44
N PRO A 435 8.35 4.40 5.22
CA PRO A 435 7.48 3.44 4.54
C PRO A 435 6.14 3.25 5.27
N LYS A 436 5.03 3.57 4.61
CA LYS A 436 3.66 3.31 5.10
C LYS A 436 2.86 2.52 4.04
N SER A 437 1.56 2.79 3.92
CA SER A 437 0.69 2.15 2.93
C SER A 437 0.23 3.13 1.87
N ILE A 438 -0.12 2.60 0.69
CA ILE A 438 -0.54 3.37 -0.49
C ILE A 438 -1.64 4.38 -0.14
N VAL A 439 -2.65 3.95 0.64
CA VAL A 439 -3.77 4.82 1.02
C VAL A 439 -3.36 5.99 1.92
N HIS A 440 -2.30 5.86 2.73
CA HIS A 440 -1.75 7.00 3.48
C HIS A 440 -1.04 7.96 2.54
N ALA A 441 -0.22 7.46 1.62
CA ALA A 441 0.43 8.30 0.62
C ALA A 441 -0.60 9.11 -0.18
N VAL A 442 -1.73 8.53 -0.58
CA VAL A 442 -2.82 9.25 -1.25
C VAL A 442 -3.45 10.32 -0.35
N GLY A 443 -3.74 9.98 0.92
CA GLY A 443 -4.34 10.91 1.87
C GLY A 443 -3.47 12.14 2.13
N ASP A 444 -2.20 11.92 2.46
CA ASP A 444 -1.19 12.97 2.69
C ASP A 444 -1.00 13.83 1.43
N THR A 445 -0.94 13.18 0.26
CA THR A 445 -0.83 13.88 -1.03
C THR A 445 -2.02 14.78 -1.32
N TYR A 446 -3.24 14.35 -0.97
CA TYR A 446 -4.41 15.20 -1.18
C TYR A 446 -4.26 16.53 -0.42
N VAL A 447 -3.84 16.48 0.85
CA VAL A 447 -3.61 17.68 1.66
C VAL A 447 -2.53 18.57 1.03
N ALA A 448 -1.42 17.97 0.61
CA ALA A 448 -0.34 18.68 -0.09
C ALA A 448 -0.82 19.38 -1.36
N VAL A 449 -1.65 18.70 -2.18
CA VAL A 449 -2.18 19.26 -3.44
C VAL A 449 -3.18 20.38 -3.20
N GLU A 450 -4.02 20.31 -2.17
CA GLU A 450 -4.91 21.43 -1.82
C GLU A 450 -4.08 22.68 -1.47
N ALA A 451 -3.09 22.55 -0.58
CA ALA A 451 -2.22 23.66 -0.21
C ALA A 451 -1.39 24.20 -1.38
N MET A 452 -0.86 23.31 -2.23
CA MET A 452 -0.10 23.68 -3.42
C MET A 452 -0.98 24.40 -4.44
N HIS A 453 -2.24 24.00 -4.60
CA HIS A 453 -3.20 24.72 -5.45
C HIS A 453 -3.50 26.12 -4.91
N GLU A 454 -3.74 26.27 -3.61
CA GLU A 454 -3.97 27.60 -3.00
C GLU A 454 -2.78 28.55 -3.23
N TYR A 455 -1.55 28.04 -3.02
CA TYR A 455 -0.31 28.75 -3.33
C TYR A 455 -0.24 29.18 -4.79
N LEU A 456 -0.49 28.25 -5.74
CA LEU A 456 -0.45 28.53 -7.18
C LEU A 456 -1.51 29.53 -7.64
N MET A 457 -2.68 29.55 -6.98
CA MET A 457 -3.78 30.46 -7.31
C MET A 457 -3.68 31.82 -6.59
N GLY A 458 -2.63 32.05 -5.79
CA GLY A 458 -2.41 33.32 -5.10
C GLY A 458 -3.40 33.57 -3.95
N LYS A 459 -4.09 32.54 -3.45
CA LYS A 459 -4.89 32.66 -2.24
C LYS A 459 -3.94 32.68 -1.05
N LYS A 460 -3.63 33.87 -0.54
CA LYS A 460 -2.92 34.00 0.74
C LYS A 460 -3.80 33.41 1.84
N ASN A 461 -3.23 32.50 2.62
CA ASN A 461 -3.82 32.04 3.86
C ASN A 461 -3.95 33.25 4.78
N GLU A 462 -5.18 33.69 5.06
CA GLU A 462 -5.43 34.50 6.25
C GLU A 462 -5.16 33.59 7.45
N GLU A 463 -4.15 33.96 8.24
CA GLU A 463 -3.70 33.25 9.44
C GLU A 463 -4.78 33.17 10.54
#